data_AF-A0A942JDQ5-F1
#
_entry.id   AF-A0A942JDQ5-F1
#
_cell.length_a   1.000
_cell.length_b   1.000
_cell.length_c   1.000
_cell.angle_alpha   90.00
_cell.angle_beta   90.00
_cell.angle_gamma   90.00
#
_symmetry.space_group_name_H-M   'P 1'
#
loop_
_entity.id
_entity.type
_entity.pdbx_description
1 polymer ?
#
loop_
_entity_poly.entity_id
_entity_poly.type
_entity_poly.pdbx_seq_one_letter_code
_entity_poly.pdbx_strand_id
1 'polypeptide(L)' 'MFKMTEKTLLEAFAGESQANTKYQIYSEMARDDGRHNIARLFEAIAYAERVHARNHLRALGKKLG' A
#
# COMPACT_ATOMS: atom_id res chain seq x y z
N MET A 1 -11.49 -21.54 -12.33
CA MET A 1 -10.30 -20.85 -11.81
C MET A 1 -10.45 -19.36 -12.09
N PHE A 2 -10.57 -18.54 -11.06
CA PHE A 2 -11.03 -17.15 -11.13
C PHE A 2 -10.13 -16.30 -12.03
N LYS A 3 -10.73 -15.67 -13.06
CA LYS A 3 -10.10 -14.57 -13.81
C LYS A 3 -9.83 -13.44 -12.80
N MET A 4 -8.62 -13.34 -12.28
CA MET A 4 -8.10 -12.09 -11.73
C MET A 4 -8.14 -11.07 -12.88
N THR A 5 -9.22 -10.29 -12.94
CA THR A 5 -9.45 -9.33 -14.02
C THR A 5 -8.49 -8.16 -13.87
N GLU A 6 -8.20 -7.45 -14.96
CA GLU A 6 -7.40 -6.22 -14.92
C GLU A 6 -8.01 -5.21 -13.94
N LYS A 7 -9.34 -5.10 -13.93
CA LYS A 7 -10.10 -4.31 -12.97
C LYS A 7 -9.75 -4.67 -11.52
N THR A 8 -9.72 -5.96 -11.16
CA THR A 8 -9.35 -6.40 -9.81
C THR A 8 -7.92 -6.00 -9.43
N LEU A 9 -6.97 -6.08 -10.36
CA LEU A 9 -5.58 -5.68 -10.11
C LEU A 9 -5.45 -4.15 -9.94
N LEU A 10 -6.22 -3.38 -10.72
CA LEU A 10 -6.29 -1.92 -10.59
C LEU A 10 -6.94 -1.50 -9.27
N GLU A 11 -8.04 -2.14 -8.88
CA GLU A 11 -8.72 -1.89 -7.60
C GLU A 11 -7.80 -2.22 -6.42
N ALA A 12 -7.09 -3.35 -6.47
CA ALA A 12 -6.10 -3.71 -5.46
C ALA A 12 -4.96 -2.68 -5.41
N PHE A 13 -4.39 -2.29 -6.56
CA PHE A 13 -3.36 -1.26 -6.62
C PHE A 13 -3.82 0.06 -5.99
N ALA A 14 -5.04 0.50 -6.29
CA ALA A 14 -5.61 1.72 -5.74
C ALA A 14 -5.84 1.61 -4.22
N GLY A 15 -6.36 0.48 -3.74
CA GLY A 15 -6.57 0.21 -2.32
C GLY A 15 -5.28 0.22 -1.53
N GLU A 16 -4.26 -0.50 -1.99
CA GLU A 16 -2.94 -0.56 -1.36
C GLU A 16 -2.24 0.81 -1.36
N SER A 17 -2.43 1.60 -2.43
CA SER A 17 -1.90 2.97 -2.49
C SER A 17 -2.58 3.90 -1.47
N GLN A 18 -3.89 3.79 -1.29
CA GLN A 18 -4.62 4.55 -0.26
C GLN A 18 -4.20 4.13 1.15
N ALA A 19 -4.00 2.82 1.39
CA ALA A 19 -3.53 2.30 2.66
C ALA A 19 -2.11 2.81 2.98
N ASN A 20 -1.20 2.79 2.00
CA ASN A 20 0.14 3.37 2.13
C ASN A 20 0.10 4.83 2.62
N THR A 21 -0.67 5.69 1.94
CA THR A 21 -0.81 7.10 2.32
C THR A 21 -1.41 7.25 3.71
N LYS A 22 -2.45 6.47 4.04
CA LYS A 22 -3.12 6.52 5.35
C LYS A 22 -2.13 6.21 6.49
N TYR A 23 -1.31 5.17 6.32
CA TYR A 23 -0.33 4.79 7.34
C TYR A 23 0.84 5.77 7.42
N GLN A 24 1.21 6.47 6.34
CA GLN A 24 2.16 7.58 6.42
C GLN A 24 1.62 8.72 7.30
N ILE A 25 0.36 9.12 7.08
CA ILE A 25 -0.31 10.15 7.89
C ILE A 25 -0.35 9.73 9.37
N TYR A 26 -0.69 8.47 9.65
CA TYR A 26 -0.68 7.97 11.03
C TYR A 26 0.72 7.93 11.66
N SER A 27 1.76 7.67 10.85
CA SER A 27 3.14 7.79 11.33
C SER A 27 3.46 9.23 11.73
N GLU A 28 3.13 10.20 10.88
CA GLU A 28 3.35 11.63 11.13
C GLU A 28 2.64 12.07 12.41
N MET A 29 1.35 11.75 12.55
CA MET A 29 0.58 12.03 13.78
C MET A 29 1.23 11.40 15.02
N ALA A 30 1.69 10.16 14.92
CA ALA A 30 2.37 9.50 16.04
C ALA A 30 3.74 10.13 16.37
N ARG A 31 4.45 10.70 15.38
CA ARG A 31 5.69 11.46 15.62
C ARG A 31 5.40 12.76 16.35
N ASP A 32 4.37 13.48 15.94
CA ASP A 32 3.94 14.75 16.53
C ASP A 32 3.49 14.57 17.99
N ASP A 33 2.85 13.44 18.30
CA ASP A 33 2.46 13.04 19.67
C ASP A 33 3.65 12.52 20.53
N GLY A 34 4.87 12.50 19.99
CA GLY A 34 6.06 11.96 20.68
C GLY A 34 6.10 10.42 20.79
N ARG A 35 5.22 9.72 20.08
CA ARG A 35 5.08 8.24 20.11
C ARG A 35 5.95 7.57 19.04
N HIS A 36 7.27 7.76 19.14
CA HIS A 36 8.23 7.35 18.09
C HIS A 36 8.19 5.85 17.71
N ASN A 37 7.91 4.95 18.65
CA ASN A 37 7.80 3.52 18.34
C ASN A 37 6.55 3.19 17.52
N ILE A 38 5.44 3.90 17.76
CA ILE A 38 4.20 3.75 17.01
C ILE A 38 4.37 4.33 15.60
N ALA A 39 5.06 5.47 15.48
CA ALA A 39 5.43 6.03 14.18
C ALA A 39 6.22 5.03 13.32
N ARG A 40 7.26 4.42 13.89
CA ARG A 40 8.06 3.39 13.21
C ARG A 40 7.23 2.18 12.78
N LEU A 41 6.26 1.77 13.60
CA LEU A 41 5.33 0.70 13.23
C LEU A 41 4.49 1.10 12.01
N PHE A 42 3.89 2.29 12.01
CA PHE A 42 3.10 2.76 10.88
C PHE A 42 3.93 2.96 9.61
N GLU A 43 5.18 3.41 9.72
CA GLU A 43 6.12 3.45 8.59
C GLU A 43 6.40 2.07 7.99
N ALA A 44 6.60 1.06 8.84
CA ALA A 44 6.81 -0.31 8.38
C ALA A 44 5.57 -0.86 7.66
N ILE A 45 4.37 -0.58 8.18
CA ILE A 45 3.11 -0.97 7.54
C ILE A 45 2.95 -0.24 6.20
N ALA A 46 3.15 1.09 6.17
CA ALA A 46 3.10 1.85 4.93
C ALA A 46 4.06 1.29 3.88
N TYR A 47 5.27 0.91 4.27
CA TYR A 47 6.24 0.29 3.37
C TYR A 47 5.73 -1.04 2.80
N ALA A 48 5.08 -1.88 3.61
CA ALA A 48 4.48 -3.13 3.17
C ALA A 48 3.41 -2.89 2.09
N GLU A 49 2.49 -1.94 2.30
CA GLU A 49 1.44 -1.64 1.31
C GLU A 49 2.01 -1.08 0.00
N ARG A 50 3.11 -0.33 0.07
CA ARG A 50 3.84 0.10 -1.13
C ARG A 50 4.40 -1.09 -1.91
N VAL A 51 4.87 -2.13 -1.22
CA VAL A 51 5.34 -3.38 -1.86
C VAL A 51 4.16 -4.12 -2.49
N HIS A 52 3.02 -4.23 -1.80
CA HIS A 52 1.80 -4.83 -2.36
C HIS A 52 1.32 -4.10 -3.61
N ALA A 53 1.18 -2.76 -3.56
CA ALA A 53 0.81 -1.92 -4.69
C ALA A 53 1.76 -2.15 -5.89
N ARG A 54 3.08 -2.15 -5.66
CA ARG A 54 4.07 -2.40 -6.71
C ARG A 54 3.90 -3.78 -7.36
N ASN A 55 3.56 -4.80 -6.58
CA ASN A 55 3.34 -6.15 -7.10
C ASN A 55 2.07 -6.22 -7.95
N HIS A 56 0.98 -5.58 -7.54
CA HIS A 56 -0.24 -5.48 -8.35
C HIS A 56 0.00 -4.76 -9.67
N LEU A 57 0.73 -3.64 -9.65
CA LEU A 57 1.08 -2.89 -10.86
C LEU A 57 1.94 -3.72 -11.82
N ARG A 58 2.92 -4.47 -11.31
CA ARG A 58 3.74 -5.39 -12.12
C ARG A 58 2.90 -6.50 -12.75
N ALA A 59 1.97 -7.08 -11.99
CA ALA A 59 1.06 -8.11 -12.50
C ALA A 59 0.14 -7.57 -13.59
N LEU A 60 -0.32 -6.32 -13.47
CA LEU A 60 -1.08 -5.63 -14.50
C LEU A 60 -0.25 -5.41 -15.78
N GLY A 61 0.98 -4.91 -15.66
CA GLY A 61 1.87 -4.68 -16.80
C GLY A 61 2.20 -5.96 -17.60
N LYS A 62 2.38 -7.10 -16.91
CA LYS A 62 2.56 -8.42 -17.57
C LYS A 62 1.34 -8.93 -18.33
N LYS A 63 0.15 -8.36 -18.08
CA LYS A 63 -1.10 -8.79 -18.71
C LYS A 63 -1.48 -7.93 -19.93
N LEU A 64 -0.88 -6.73 -20.04
CA LEU A 64 -1.14 -5.77 -21.11
C LEU A 64 -0.14 -5.88 -22.28
N GLY A 65 0.95 -6.65 -22.12
CA GLY A 65 1.91 -7.00 -23.17
C GLY A 65 1.75 -8.45 -23.59
#